data_AF-A0A9D2SZB4-F1
#
_entry.id   AF-A0A9D2SZB4-F1
#
_cell.length_a   1.000
_cell.length_b   1.000
_cell.length_c   1.000
_cell.angle_alpha   90.00
_cell.angle_beta   90.00
_cell.angle_gamma   90.00
#
_symmetry.space_group_name_H-M   'P 1'
#
loop_
_entity.id
_entity.type
_entity.pdbx_description
1 polymer ?
#
loop_
_entity_poly.entity_id
_entity_poly.type
_entity_poly.pdbx_seq_one_letter_code
_entity_poly.pdbx_strand_id
1 'polypeptide(L)'
;MDNSSKTEKYPDIEYVLHIYDTIWDYYKKSLDERTQLFNNYIVFVGIPISAVGIIAERLGENIANFIQEIIGILILILLIGIVIFLMYIKESAVSRKYLTRIEVITDFLIERYDSDSDGLFSRLYGLDDLFHPETTAMNIRLGKGLILPIINSGIMVGIFYLLAEYHLNAVQMALIFVISLAIQIIVFVAVYRTPDSRKR
;
A
#
# COMPACT_ATOMS: atom_id res chain seq x y z
N MET A 1 28.82 29.86 -43.16
CA MET A 1 28.74 28.82 -42.11
C MET A 1 27.50 29.14 -41.31
N ASP A 2 26.41 28.44 -41.63
CA ASP A 2 25.09 28.69 -41.05
C ASP A 2 25.00 27.91 -39.73
N ASN A 3 25.01 28.63 -38.62
CA ASN A 3 24.81 28.06 -37.28
C ASN A 3 23.31 27.80 -37.11
N SER A 4 22.82 26.71 -37.72
CA SER A 4 21.51 26.19 -37.38
C SER A 4 21.57 25.68 -35.94
N SER A 5 21.23 26.56 -35.00
CA SER A 5 20.84 26.13 -33.67
C SER A 5 19.78 25.05 -33.86
N LYS A 6 20.07 23.83 -33.44
CA LYS A 6 19.07 22.78 -33.33
C LYS A 6 18.09 23.27 -32.29
N THR A 7 17.05 23.96 -32.74
CA THR A 7 15.87 24.26 -31.93
C THR A 7 15.27 22.90 -31.64
N GLU A 8 15.62 22.34 -30.49
CA GLU A 8 14.88 21.21 -29.93
C GLU A 8 13.41 21.63 -29.93
N LYS A 9 12.62 20.98 -30.79
CA LYS A 9 11.21 21.25 -30.90
C LYS A 9 10.56 20.63 -29.67
N TYR A 10 10.47 21.42 -28.61
CA TYR A 10 9.84 21.00 -27.38
C TYR A 10 8.40 20.54 -27.66
N PRO A 11 7.92 19.52 -26.93
CA PRO A 11 6.52 19.12 -27.02
C PRO A 11 5.63 20.32 -26.69
N ASP A 12 4.49 20.40 -27.37
CA ASP A 12 3.49 21.44 -27.14
C ASP A 12 3.04 21.44 -25.67
N ILE A 13 2.93 22.62 -25.04
CA ILE A 13 2.54 22.74 -23.64
C ILE A 13 1.16 22.14 -23.40
N GLU A 14 0.25 22.28 -24.36
CA GLU A 14 -1.10 21.69 -24.29
C GLU A 14 -1.02 20.15 -24.25
N TYR A 15 -0.10 19.56 -25.01
CA TYR A 15 0.15 18.13 -24.98
C TYR A 15 0.72 17.66 -23.64
N VAL A 16 1.65 18.43 -23.04
CA VAL A 16 2.23 18.11 -21.74
C VAL A 16 1.17 18.19 -20.62
N LEU A 17 0.32 19.22 -20.65
CA LEU A 17 -0.79 19.37 -19.70
C LEU A 17 -1.82 18.25 -19.82
N HIS A 18 -2.16 17.86 -21.05
CA HIS A 18 -3.05 16.71 -21.27
C HIS A 18 -2.48 15.40 -20.69
N ILE A 19 -1.17 15.15 -20.84
CA ILE A 19 -0.51 14.01 -20.21
C ILE A 19 -0.57 14.10 -18.69
N TYR A 20 -0.31 15.29 -18.13
CA TYR A 20 -0.40 15.53 -16.69
C TYR A 20 -1.77 15.16 -16.14
N ASP A 21 -2.84 15.72 -16.71
CA ASP A 21 -4.22 15.48 -16.27
C ASP A 21 -4.58 14.00 -16.36
N THR A 22 -4.19 13.34 -17.45
CA THR A 22 -4.40 11.90 -17.64
C THR A 22 -3.73 11.08 -16.53
N ILE A 23 -2.45 11.38 -16.22
CA ILE A 23 -1.70 10.66 -15.18
C ILE A 23 -2.28 10.95 -13.79
N TRP A 24 -2.71 12.19 -13.55
CA TRP A 24 -3.33 12.61 -12.31
C TRP A 24 -4.62 11.84 -12.02
N ASP A 25 -5.46 11.64 -13.03
CA ASP A 25 -6.69 10.86 -12.89
C ASP A 25 -6.41 9.37 -12.63
N TYR A 26 -5.39 8.79 -13.26
CA TYR A 26 -4.94 7.43 -12.93
C TYR A 26 -4.42 7.32 -11.50
N TYR A 27 -3.69 8.33 -11.02
CA TYR A 27 -3.21 8.38 -9.64
C TYR A 27 -4.37 8.41 -8.64
N LYS A 28 -5.38 9.26 -8.85
CA LYS A 28 -6.59 9.31 -8.01
C LYS A 28 -7.31 7.97 -7.98
N LYS A 29 -7.53 7.36 -9.15
CA LYS A 29 -8.19 6.05 -9.25
C LYS A 29 -7.45 4.97 -8.44
N SER A 30 -6.13 4.91 -8.54
CA SER A 30 -5.33 3.94 -7.78
C SER A 30 -5.38 4.21 -6.26
N LEU A 31 -5.48 5.48 -5.83
CA LEU A 31 -5.71 5.82 -4.41
C LEU A 31 -7.08 5.33 -3.90
N ASP A 32 -8.11 5.47 -4.71
CA ASP A 32 -9.47 5.01 -4.39
C ASP A 32 -9.52 3.47 -4.31
N GLU A 33 -8.93 2.79 -5.29
CA GLU A 33 -8.80 1.33 -5.30
C GLU A 33 -8.05 0.82 -4.08
N ARG A 34 -6.95 1.47 -3.69
CA ARG A 34 -6.21 1.13 -2.45
C ARG A 34 -7.08 1.30 -1.20
N THR A 35 -7.90 2.34 -1.15
CA THR A 35 -8.83 2.58 -0.03
C THR A 35 -9.91 1.51 0.01
N GLN A 36 -10.45 1.13 -1.15
CA GLN A 36 -11.41 0.05 -1.27
C GLN A 36 -10.82 -1.30 -0.83
N LEU A 37 -9.57 -1.60 -1.22
CA LEU A 37 -8.87 -2.80 -0.79
C LEU A 37 -8.69 -2.85 0.73
N PHE A 38 -8.35 -1.72 1.35
CA PHE A 38 -8.27 -1.62 2.82
C PHE A 38 -9.64 -1.89 3.48
N ASN A 39 -10.70 -1.26 2.97
CA ASN A 39 -12.05 -1.46 3.51
C ASN A 39 -12.52 -2.92 3.33
N ASN A 40 -12.27 -3.50 2.16
CA ASN A 40 -12.54 -4.91 1.88
C ASN A 40 -11.78 -5.82 2.86
N TYR A 41 -10.52 -5.50 3.18
CA TYR A 41 -9.77 -6.24 4.19
C TYR A 41 -10.47 -6.22 5.55
N ILE A 42 -10.93 -5.06 6.03
CA ILE A 42 -11.65 -4.96 7.30
C ILE A 42 -12.94 -5.80 7.27
N VAL A 43 -13.69 -5.77 6.16
CA VAL A 43 -14.95 -6.50 6.01
C VAL A 43 -14.75 -8.02 5.91
N PHE A 44 -13.77 -8.47 5.13
CA PHE A 44 -13.56 -9.90 4.84
C PHE A 44 -12.59 -10.60 5.79
N VAL A 45 -11.77 -9.85 6.53
CA VAL A 45 -10.80 -10.39 7.48
C VAL A 45 -11.12 -9.94 8.91
N GLY A 46 -11.22 -8.62 9.12
CA GLY A 46 -11.44 -8.04 10.44
C GLY A 46 -12.74 -8.51 11.11
N ILE A 47 -13.87 -8.37 10.43
CA ILE A 47 -15.17 -8.79 10.98
C ILE A 47 -15.20 -10.31 11.24
N PRO A 48 -14.83 -11.19 10.29
CA PRO A 48 -14.83 -12.63 10.53
C PRO A 48 -13.90 -13.09 11.66
N ILE A 49 -12.68 -12.55 11.77
CA ILE A 49 -11.78 -12.97 12.85
C ILE A 49 -12.30 -12.54 14.23
N SER A 50 -12.90 -11.34 14.33
CA SER A 50 -13.56 -10.92 15.57
C SER A 50 -14.74 -11.83 15.91
N ALA A 51 -15.54 -12.24 14.92
CA ALA A 51 -16.64 -13.18 15.14
C ALA A 51 -16.13 -14.54 15.63
N VAL A 52 -15.05 -15.07 15.05
CA VAL A 52 -14.40 -16.31 15.52
C VAL A 52 -13.95 -16.17 16.96
N GLY A 53 -13.31 -15.05 17.33
CA GLY A 53 -12.88 -14.78 18.70
C GLY A 53 -14.03 -14.77 19.71
N ILE A 54 -15.13 -14.08 19.39
CA ILE A 54 -16.33 -14.03 20.25
C ILE A 54 -16.97 -15.42 20.39
N ILE A 55 -17.04 -16.19 19.30
CA ILE A 55 -17.58 -17.55 19.34
C ILE A 55 -16.69 -18.46 20.19
N ALA A 56 -15.36 -18.39 20.01
CA ALA A 56 -14.38 -19.14 20.78
C ALA A 56 -14.51 -18.85 22.29
N GLU A 57 -14.62 -17.58 22.68
CA GLU A 57 -14.83 -17.17 24.07
C GLU A 57 -16.14 -17.74 24.66
N ARG A 58 -17.23 -17.70 23.88
CA ARG A 58 -18.53 -18.23 24.31
C ARG A 58 -18.58 -19.75 24.42
N LEU A 59 -17.79 -20.47 23.62
CA LEU A 59 -17.74 -21.93 23.66
C LEU A 59 -17.02 -22.45 24.92
N GLY A 60 -16.12 -21.66 25.52
CA GLY A 60 -15.39 -22.04 26.73
C GLY A 60 -14.68 -23.39 26.57
N GLU A 61 -14.91 -24.31 27.50
CA GLU A 61 -14.31 -25.66 27.46
C GLU A 61 -14.77 -26.52 26.28
N ASN A 62 -15.95 -26.24 25.70
CA ASN A 62 -16.44 -26.96 24.52
C ASN A 62 -15.69 -26.60 23.24
N ILE A 63 -14.81 -25.59 23.26
CA ILE A 63 -14.01 -25.20 22.11
C ILE A 63 -13.18 -26.36 21.57
N ALA A 64 -12.75 -27.28 22.45
CA ALA A 64 -11.98 -28.47 22.07
C ALA A 64 -12.67 -29.32 20.99
N ASN A 65 -14.00 -29.35 20.99
CA ASN A 65 -14.80 -30.10 19.99
C ASN A 65 -14.82 -29.43 18.61
N PHE A 66 -14.41 -28.17 18.51
CA PHE A 66 -14.50 -27.34 17.30
C PHE A 66 -13.13 -26.79 16.84
N ILE A 67 -12.03 -27.26 17.44
CA ILE A 67 -10.68 -26.73 17.16
C ILE A 67 -10.35 -26.84 15.66
N GLN A 68 -10.67 -27.96 15.03
CA GLN A 68 -10.31 -28.19 13.62
C GLN A 68 -11.10 -27.28 12.68
N GLU A 69 -12.38 -27.06 12.96
CA GLU A 69 -13.26 -26.15 12.23
C GLU A 69 -12.77 -24.71 12.39
N ILE A 70 -12.40 -24.31 13.61
CA ILE A 70 -11.85 -22.97 13.90
C ILE A 70 -10.53 -22.77 13.13
N ILE A 71 -9.61 -23.74 13.16
CA ILE A 71 -8.36 -23.68 12.39
C ILE A 71 -8.67 -23.53 10.89
N GLY A 72 -9.59 -24.34 10.35
CA GLY A 72 -9.99 -24.26 8.94
C GLY A 72 -10.53 -22.88 8.55
N ILE A 73 -11.38 -22.29 9.38
CA ILE A 73 -11.92 -20.93 9.17
C ILE A 73 -10.80 -19.89 9.22
N LEU A 74 -9.90 -19.98 10.21
CA LEU A 74 -8.77 -19.05 10.34
C LEU A 74 -7.81 -19.12 9.15
N ILE A 75 -7.53 -20.32 8.63
CA ILE A 75 -6.73 -20.50 7.41
C ILE A 75 -7.40 -19.84 6.21
N LEU A 76 -8.72 -20.04 6.03
CA LEU A 76 -9.46 -19.42 4.94
C LEU A 76 -9.41 -17.89 5.02
N ILE A 77 -9.64 -17.33 6.22
CA ILE A 77 -9.54 -15.89 6.48
C ILE A 77 -8.13 -15.38 6.16
N LEU A 78 -7.08 -16.10 6.60
CA LEU A 78 -5.70 -15.73 6.34
C LEU A 78 -5.37 -15.72 4.84
N LEU A 79 -5.83 -16.71 4.08
CA LEU A 79 -5.60 -16.78 2.63
C LEU A 79 -6.24 -15.59 1.91
N ILE A 80 -7.50 -15.25 2.26
CA ILE A 80 -8.18 -14.06 1.73
C ILE A 80 -7.40 -12.79 2.13
N GLY A 81 -6.97 -12.70 3.38
CA GLY A 81 -6.18 -11.57 3.88
C GLY A 81 -4.86 -11.38 3.16
N ILE A 82 -4.13 -12.46 2.84
CA ILE A 82 -2.90 -12.42 2.05
C ILE A 82 -3.18 -11.92 0.63
N VAL A 83 -4.24 -12.42 -0.02
CA VAL A 83 -4.61 -11.99 -1.39
C VAL A 83 -4.93 -10.49 -1.44
N ILE A 84 -5.75 -9.98 -0.51
CA ILE A 84 -6.06 -8.56 -0.44
C ILE A 84 -4.82 -7.73 -0.10
N PHE A 85 -3.95 -8.22 0.81
CA PHE A 85 -2.69 -7.56 1.14
C PHE A 85 -1.75 -7.43 -0.05
N LEU A 86 -1.60 -8.48 -0.87
CA LEU A 86 -0.80 -8.43 -2.09
C LEU A 86 -1.36 -7.44 -3.11
N MET A 87 -2.69 -7.40 -3.29
CA MET A 87 -3.33 -6.39 -4.15
C MET A 87 -3.10 -4.98 -3.63
N TYR A 88 -3.21 -4.77 -2.30
CA TYR A 88 -2.96 -3.49 -1.67
C TYR A 88 -1.52 -3.02 -1.89
N ILE A 89 -0.55 -3.92 -1.75
CA ILE A 89 0.87 -3.63 -2.03
C ILE A 89 1.06 -3.24 -3.49
N LYS A 90 0.47 -4.00 -4.42
CA LYS A 90 0.58 -3.73 -5.85
C LYS A 90 0.02 -2.35 -6.20
N GLU A 91 -1.18 -2.01 -5.73
CA GLU A 91 -1.75 -0.70 -6.01
C GLU A 91 -0.98 0.44 -5.35
N SER A 92 -0.40 0.19 -4.18
CA SER A 92 0.48 1.17 -3.55
C SER A 92 1.74 1.46 -4.39
N ALA A 93 2.31 0.46 -5.05
CA ALA A 93 3.43 0.65 -5.97
C ALA A 93 3.02 1.36 -7.27
N VAL A 94 1.85 1.03 -7.82
CA VAL A 94 1.29 1.70 -9.00
C VAL A 94 1.04 3.18 -8.72
N SER A 95 0.37 3.50 -7.61
CA SER A 95 0.14 4.87 -7.14
C SER A 95 1.46 5.65 -7.02
N ARG A 96 2.50 5.04 -6.45
CA ARG A 96 3.83 5.67 -6.34
C ARG A 96 4.46 5.95 -7.70
N LYS A 97 4.31 5.05 -8.67
CA LYS A 97 4.82 5.25 -10.03
C LYS A 97 4.16 6.42 -10.74
N TYR A 98 2.84 6.56 -10.60
CA TYR A 98 2.15 7.73 -11.15
C TYR A 98 2.59 9.01 -10.45
N LEU A 99 2.73 8.96 -9.12
CA LEU A 99 3.20 10.08 -8.33
C LEU A 99 4.57 10.60 -8.79
N THR A 100 5.55 9.71 -9.01
CA THR A 100 6.87 10.11 -9.55
C THR A 100 6.80 10.70 -10.96
N ARG A 101 5.85 10.25 -11.78
CA ARG A 101 5.66 10.86 -13.12
C ARG A 101 5.03 12.25 -13.02
N ILE A 102 4.12 12.45 -12.08
CA ILE A 102 3.52 13.75 -11.77
C ILE A 102 4.62 14.72 -11.34
N GLU A 103 5.51 14.32 -10.42
CA GLU A 103 6.68 15.13 -10.01
C GLU A 103 7.49 15.58 -11.22
N VAL A 104 7.93 14.63 -12.07
CA VAL A 104 8.78 14.94 -13.23
C VAL A 104 8.10 15.90 -14.21
N ILE A 105 6.80 15.76 -14.44
CA ILE A 105 6.07 16.65 -15.36
C ILE A 105 5.87 18.03 -14.72
N THR A 106 5.53 18.09 -13.43
CA THR A 106 5.41 19.36 -12.69
C THR A 106 6.73 20.11 -12.69
N ASP A 107 7.85 19.44 -12.38
CA ASP A 107 9.18 20.04 -12.38
C ASP A 107 9.54 20.61 -13.75
N PHE A 108 9.24 19.86 -14.83
CA PHE A 108 9.43 20.32 -16.19
C PHE A 108 8.58 21.57 -16.52
N LEU A 109 7.31 21.58 -16.12
CA LEU A 109 6.41 22.72 -16.36
C LEU A 109 6.88 23.97 -15.60
N ILE A 110 7.30 23.81 -14.35
CA ILE A 110 7.81 24.89 -13.51
C ILE A 110 9.14 25.43 -14.08
N GLU A 111 10.11 24.57 -14.35
CA GLU A 111 11.42 24.99 -14.87
C GLU A 111 11.28 25.73 -16.20
N ARG A 112 10.33 25.32 -17.04
CA ARG A 112 10.25 25.80 -18.42
C ARG A 112 9.32 26.98 -18.64
N TYR A 113 8.21 27.07 -17.91
CA TYR A 113 7.12 28.02 -18.21
C TYR A 113 6.80 28.98 -17.07
N ASP A 114 7.35 28.78 -15.87
CA ASP A 114 6.97 29.57 -14.69
C ASP A 114 7.53 31.00 -14.74
N SER A 115 8.69 31.21 -15.37
CA SER A 115 9.26 32.56 -15.60
C SER A 115 8.38 33.43 -16.48
N ASP A 116 7.76 32.82 -17.49
CA ASP A 116 6.96 33.53 -18.50
C ASP A 116 5.49 33.67 -18.08
N SER A 117 5.09 32.96 -17.02
CA SER A 117 3.71 32.92 -16.51
C SER A 117 3.56 33.47 -15.08
N ASP A 118 4.53 34.24 -14.59
CA ASP A 118 4.50 34.90 -13.28
C ASP A 118 4.25 33.93 -12.10
N GLY A 119 4.85 32.74 -12.17
CA GLY A 119 4.70 31.73 -11.12
C GLY A 119 3.38 30.95 -11.15
N LEU A 120 2.66 30.92 -12.28
CA LEU A 120 1.36 30.25 -12.37
C LEU A 120 1.45 28.75 -12.10
N PHE A 121 2.46 28.07 -12.63
CA PHE A 121 2.58 26.61 -12.54
C PHE A 121 3.01 26.18 -11.15
N SER A 122 3.94 26.90 -10.52
CA SER A 122 4.30 26.66 -9.12
C SER A 122 3.11 26.88 -8.17
N ARG A 123 2.22 27.83 -8.45
CA ARG A 123 1.02 28.06 -7.63
C ARG A 123 -0.08 27.02 -7.85
N LEU A 124 -0.34 26.61 -9.09
CA LEU A 124 -1.46 25.72 -9.43
C LEU A 124 -1.11 24.23 -9.27
N TYR A 125 0.11 23.87 -9.64
CA TYR A 125 0.59 22.49 -9.69
C TYR A 125 1.68 22.22 -8.67
N GLY A 126 2.06 23.22 -7.86
CA GLY A 126 2.98 23.06 -6.74
C GLY A 126 2.54 21.88 -5.90
N LEU A 127 3.36 20.85 -5.88
CA LEU A 127 3.04 19.63 -5.17
C LEU A 127 3.46 19.70 -3.69
N ASP A 128 3.77 20.89 -3.18
CA ASP A 128 4.30 21.11 -1.83
C ASP A 128 3.42 20.44 -0.77
N ASP A 129 2.09 20.58 -0.87
CA ASP A 129 1.12 19.92 0.03
C ASP A 129 0.98 18.40 -0.18
N LEU A 130 1.23 17.90 -1.41
CA LEU A 130 1.16 16.47 -1.70
C LEU A 130 2.44 15.71 -1.33
N PHE A 131 3.58 16.41 -1.29
CA PHE A 131 4.93 15.84 -1.16
C PHE A 131 5.71 16.36 0.04
N HIS A 132 5.13 17.20 0.91
CA HIS A 132 5.78 17.59 2.16
C HIS A 132 6.40 16.37 2.85
N PRO A 133 7.76 16.25 2.84
CA PRO A 133 8.45 15.02 3.22
C PRO A 133 8.39 14.78 4.74
N GLU A 134 7.93 15.78 5.49
CA GLU A 134 7.95 15.78 6.93
C GLU A 134 6.57 15.43 7.51
N THR A 135 6.43 14.12 7.74
CA THR A 135 5.85 13.52 8.96
C THR A 135 4.38 13.09 9.01
N THR A 136 3.43 13.63 8.22
CA THR A 136 2.01 13.24 8.40
C THR A 136 1.44 12.39 7.26
N ALA A 137 1.43 12.85 6.01
CA ALA A 137 0.72 12.13 4.94
C ALA A 137 1.35 10.78 4.57
N MET A 138 2.68 10.73 4.42
CA MET A 138 3.39 9.47 4.11
C MET A 138 3.34 8.49 5.30
N ASN A 139 3.52 8.99 6.53
CA ASN A 139 3.42 8.18 7.74
C ASN A 139 1.99 7.68 8.01
N ILE A 140 0.96 8.49 7.72
CA ILE A 140 -0.45 8.05 7.78
C ILE A 140 -0.72 6.96 6.73
N ARG A 141 -0.19 7.12 5.50
CA ARG A 141 -0.36 6.13 4.42
C ARG A 141 0.35 4.80 4.77
N LEU A 142 1.59 4.86 5.24
CA LEU A 142 2.35 3.69 5.68
C LEU A 142 1.71 3.05 6.92
N GLY A 143 1.28 3.86 7.89
CA GLY A 143 0.62 3.40 9.12
C GLY A 143 -0.68 2.65 8.86
N LYS A 144 -1.51 3.12 7.93
CA LYS A 144 -2.73 2.39 7.52
C LYS A 144 -2.39 1.06 6.85
N GLY A 145 -1.37 1.04 5.99
CA GLY A 145 -0.92 -0.18 5.32
C GLY A 145 -0.33 -1.23 6.27
N LEU A 146 0.28 -0.81 7.39
CA LEU A 146 0.90 -1.70 8.40
C LEU A 146 -0.12 -2.50 9.23
N ILE A 147 -1.38 -2.07 9.28
CA ILE A 147 -2.44 -2.80 10.00
C ILE A 147 -2.66 -4.20 9.37
N LEU A 148 -2.61 -4.29 8.04
CA LEU A 148 -2.82 -5.55 7.31
C LEU A 148 -1.82 -6.65 7.73
N PRO A 149 -0.49 -6.41 7.67
CA PRO A 149 0.46 -7.44 8.06
C PRO A 149 0.43 -7.75 9.56
N ILE A 150 0.11 -6.77 10.41
CA ILE A 150 -0.08 -7.00 11.86
C ILE A 150 -1.23 -7.98 12.10
N ILE A 151 -2.39 -7.75 11.48
CA ILE A 151 -3.55 -8.63 11.64
C ILE A 151 -3.23 -10.02 11.11
N ASN A 152 -2.72 -10.14 9.88
CA ASN A 152 -2.30 -11.42 9.29
C ASN A 152 -1.33 -12.20 10.19
N SER A 153 -0.34 -11.51 10.79
CA SER A 153 0.60 -12.12 11.74
C SER A 153 -0.10 -12.60 13.01
N GLY A 154 -1.09 -11.86 13.51
CA GLY A 154 -1.93 -12.29 14.63
C GLY A 154 -2.72 -13.56 14.32
N ILE A 155 -3.30 -13.66 13.11
CA ILE A 155 -4.01 -14.88 12.67
C ILE A 155 -3.04 -16.06 12.62
N MET A 156 -1.84 -15.87 12.06
CA MET A 156 -0.80 -16.91 12.02
C MET A 156 -0.48 -17.43 13.42
N VAL A 157 -0.24 -16.54 14.38
CA VAL A 157 0.03 -16.93 15.78
C VAL A 157 -1.14 -17.74 16.34
N GLY A 158 -2.38 -17.30 16.12
CA GLY A 158 -3.58 -18.03 16.54
C GLY A 158 -3.64 -19.44 15.96
N ILE A 159 -3.39 -19.59 14.66
CA ILE A 159 -3.37 -20.90 13.99
C ILE A 159 -2.27 -21.79 14.58
N PHE A 160 -1.04 -21.29 14.71
CA PHE A 160 0.07 -22.08 15.27
C PHE A 160 -0.18 -22.47 16.73
N TYR A 161 -0.78 -21.58 17.51
CA TYR A 161 -1.14 -21.85 18.90
C TYR A 161 -2.16 -22.98 19.02
N LEU A 162 -3.19 -22.98 18.17
CA LEU A 162 -4.20 -24.04 18.12
C LEU A 162 -3.62 -25.36 17.59
N LEU A 163 -2.80 -25.32 16.53
CA LEU A 163 -2.15 -26.51 15.95
C LEU A 163 -1.18 -27.18 16.91
N ALA A 164 -0.52 -26.41 17.76
CA ALA A 164 0.38 -26.92 18.79
C ALA A 164 -0.35 -27.35 20.07
N GLU A 165 -1.67 -27.52 20.02
CA GLU A 165 -2.51 -27.91 21.16
C GLU A 165 -2.24 -27.06 22.41
N TYR A 166 -2.09 -25.75 22.23
CA TYR A 166 -1.83 -24.80 23.31
C TYR A 166 -0.48 -24.98 24.04
N HIS A 167 0.43 -25.80 23.53
CA HIS A 167 1.76 -26.04 24.13
C HIS A 167 2.80 -24.94 23.86
N LEU A 168 2.48 -23.93 23.04
CA LEU A 168 3.41 -22.82 22.80
C LEU A 168 3.45 -21.87 24.00
N ASN A 169 4.66 -21.56 24.46
CA ASN A 169 4.87 -20.53 25.46
C ASN A 169 4.84 -19.12 24.83
N ALA A 170 4.76 -18.09 25.68
CA ALA A 170 4.68 -16.70 25.24
C ALA A 170 5.87 -16.27 24.34
N VAL A 171 7.07 -16.79 24.60
CA VAL A 171 8.27 -16.47 23.82
C VAL A 171 8.17 -17.03 22.41
N GLN A 172 7.71 -18.28 22.27
CA GLN A 172 7.49 -18.92 20.98
C GLN A 172 6.41 -18.20 20.17
N MET A 173 5.29 -17.82 20.80
CA MET A 173 4.24 -17.04 20.15
C MET A 173 4.76 -15.68 19.66
N ALA A 174 5.52 -14.96 20.50
CA ALA A 174 6.13 -13.70 20.10
C ALA A 174 7.11 -13.87 18.94
N LEU A 175 7.90 -14.95 18.94
CA LEU A 175 8.85 -15.25 17.86
C LEU A 175 8.13 -15.54 16.53
N ILE A 176 7.05 -16.31 16.55
CA ILE A 176 6.21 -16.56 15.36
C ILE A 176 5.62 -15.23 14.85
N PHE A 177 5.12 -14.38 15.74
CA PHE A 177 4.58 -13.07 15.38
C PHE A 177 5.63 -12.20 14.69
N VAL A 178 6.82 -12.06 15.31
CA VAL A 178 7.90 -11.22 14.81
C VAL A 178 8.42 -11.73 13.47
N ILE A 179 8.60 -13.04 13.30
CA ILE A 179 9.05 -13.62 12.03
C ILE A 179 8.00 -13.39 10.92
N SER A 180 6.73 -13.66 11.22
CA SER A 180 5.63 -13.44 10.27
C SER A 180 5.52 -11.98 9.85
N LEU A 181 5.58 -11.07 10.82
CA LEU A 181 5.52 -9.63 10.58
C LEU A 181 6.72 -9.16 9.76
N ALA A 182 7.92 -9.63 10.08
CA ALA A 182 9.14 -9.30 9.35
C ALA A 182 9.05 -9.75 7.88
N ILE A 183 8.59 -10.97 7.61
CA ILE A 183 8.40 -11.48 6.24
C ILE A 183 7.43 -10.58 5.47
N GLN A 184 6.29 -10.25 6.06
CA GLN A 184 5.28 -9.43 5.39
C GLN A 184 5.74 -7.98 5.17
N ILE A 185 6.49 -7.39 6.12
CA ILE A 185 7.12 -6.08 5.96
C ILE A 185 8.18 -6.12 4.85
N ILE A 186 9.00 -7.17 4.78
CA ILE A 186 9.99 -7.33 3.71
C ILE A 186 9.29 -7.37 2.35
N VAL A 187 8.19 -8.12 2.22
CA VAL A 187 7.40 -8.15 0.99
C VAL A 187 6.85 -6.76 0.65
N PHE A 188 6.29 -6.06 1.64
CA PHE A 188 5.80 -4.69 1.49
C PHE A 188 6.93 -3.76 0.98
N VAL A 189 8.07 -3.74 1.67
CA VAL A 189 9.21 -2.86 1.34
C VAL A 189 9.86 -3.23 0.01
N ALA A 190 10.00 -4.52 -0.31
CA ALA A 190 10.62 -4.98 -1.56
C ALA A 190 9.85 -4.48 -2.78
N VAL A 191 8.52 -4.48 -2.72
CA VAL A 191 7.67 -3.94 -3.79
C VAL A 191 7.73 -2.41 -3.86
N TYR A 192 7.88 -1.73 -2.72
CA TYR A 192 8.11 -0.29 -2.70
C TYR A 192 9.49 0.12 -3.23
N ARG A 193 10.52 -0.73 -3.06
CA ARG A 193 11.91 -0.45 -3.45
C ARG A 193 12.26 -0.96 -4.85
N THR A 194 11.38 -1.67 -5.54
CA THR A 194 11.69 -2.15 -6.89
C THR A 194 11.86 -0.93 -7.79
N PRO A 195 13.07 -0.62 -8.27
CA PRO A 195 13.29 0.53 -9.14
C PRO A 195 12.51 0.27 -10.42
N ASP A 196 11.86 1.31 -10.96
CA ASP A 196 11.25 1.23 -12.27
C ASP A 196 12.38 0.90 -13.26
N SER A 197 12.49 -0.35 -13.69
CA SER A 197 13.57 -0.86 -14.54
C SER A 197 13.50 -0.32 -15.98
N ARG A 198 12.74 0.76 -16.20
CA ARG A 198 12.68 1.54 -17.44
C ARG A 198 13.51 2.81 -17.33
N LYS A 199 14.76 2.67 -16.87
CA LYS A 199 15.88 3.50 -17.34
C LYS A 199 16.69 2.64 -18.31
N ARG A 200 16.17 2.45 -19.52
CA ARG A 200 16.91 2.04 -20.72
C ARG A 200 16.30 2.77 -21.90
#